data_AF-A0A481YLF9-F1
#
_entry.id   AF-A0A481YLF9-F1
#
_cell.length_a   1.000
_cell.length_b   1.000
_cell.length_c   1.000
_cell.angle_alpha   90.00
_cell.angle_beta   90.00
_cell.angle_gamma   90.00
#
_symmetry.space_group_name_H-M   'P 1'
#
loop_
_entity.id
_entity.type
_entity.pdbx_description
1 polymer ?
#
loop_
_entity_poly.entity_id
_entity_poly.type
_entity_poly.pdbx_seq_one_letter_code
_entity_poly.pdbx_strand_id
1 'polypeptide(L)'
;MLFLALTLASLLVFALPFLYSMIQKNVATSKIVKLACFECGFESLTCTRHPFSVRFFILVMLFLVFDVESVLLFPCLCNNILFSSYILMMSYYMFLLVLLIGLLYEWYNSMLEWA
;
A
#
# COMPACT_ATOMS: atom_id res chain seq x y z
N MET A 1 -38.72 26.93 -21.47
CA MET A 1 -37.49 26.43 -22.13
C MET A 1 -36.71 25.45 -21.26
N LEU A 2 -36.43 25.77 -19.99
CA LEU A 2 -35.66 24.91 -19.09
C LEU A 2 -36.34 23.56 -18.76
N PHE A 3 -37.66 23.55 -18.51
CA PHE A 3 -38.44 22.30 -18.33
C PHE A 3 -38.42 21.37 -19.56
N LEU A 4 -38.40 21.94 -20.76
CA LEU A 4 -38.40 21.19 -22.01
C LEU A 4 -37.01 20.60 -22.29
N ALA A 5 -35.95 21.30 -21.90
CA ALA A 5 -34.59 20.76 -21.92
C ALA A 5 -34.42 19.60 -20.93
N LEU A 6 -35.01 19.69 -19.72
CA LEU A 6 -34.95 18.64 -18.70
C LEU A 6 -35.66 17.36 -19.13
N THR A 7 -36.85 17.47 -19.75
CA THR A 7 -37.58 16.28 -20.22
C THR A 7 -36.84 15.59 -21.36
N LEU A 8 -36.31 16.34 -22.32
CA LEU A 8 -35.48 15.78 -23.41
C LEU A 8 -34.21 15.12 -22.89
N ALA A 9 -33.53 15.72 -21.91
CA ALA A 9 -32.34 15.13 -21.30
C ALA A 9 -32.66 13.80 -20.59
N SER A 10 -33.77 13.73 -19.85
CA SER A 10 -34.19 12.50 -19.18
C SER A 10 -34.50 11.37 -20.18
N LEU A 11 -35.17 11.67 -21.28
CA LEU A 11 -35.48 10.71 -22.34
C LEU A 11 -34.21 10.16 -23.00
N LEU A 12 -33.22 11.01 -23.26
CA LEU A 12 -31.94 10.60 -23.84
C LEU A 12 -31.16 9.65 -22.91
N VAL A 13 -31.16 9.93 -21.61
CA VAL A 13 -30.48 9.09 -20.60
C VAL A 13 -31.08 7.68 -20.54
N PHE A 14 -32.38 7.51 -20.77
CA PHE A 14 -33.00 6.18 -20.83
C PHE A 14 -32.89 5.51 -22.20
N ALA A 15 -32.95 6.29 -23.29
CA ALA A 15 -32.91 5.74 -24.65
C ALA A 15 -31.54 5.15 -25.01
N LEU A 16 -30.43 5.81 -24.62
CA LEU A 16 -29.08 5.37 -24.99
C LEU A 16 -28.70 3.99 -24.41
N PRO A 17 -28.88 3.69 -23.10
CA PRO A 17 -28.61 2.37 -22.54
C PRO A 17 -29.56 1.30 -23.06
N PHE A 18 -30.81 1.66 -23.34
CA PHE A 18 -31.79 0.73 -23.92
C PHE A 18 -31.37 0.27 -25.32
N LEU A 19 -31.01 1.22 -26.19
CA LEU A 19 -30.46 0.90 -27.52
C LEU A 19 -29.15 0.10 -27.42
N TYR A 20 -28.26 0.47 -26.51
CA TYR A 20 -27.02 -0.27 -26.27
C TYR A 20 -27.30 -1.74 -25.88
N SER A 21 -28.27 -1.98 -25.01
CA SER A 21 -28.65 -3.33 -24.58
C SER A 21 -29.24 -4.18 -25.72
N MET A 22 -29.98 -3.57 -26.67
CA MET A 22 -30.57 -4.26 -27.82
C MET A 22 -29.53 -4.66 -28.87
N ILE A 23 -28.46 -3.87 -29.00
CA ILE A 23 -27.35 -4.14 -29.94
C ILE A 23 -26.42 -5.24 -29.40
N GLN A 24 -26.27 -5.35 -28.08
CA GLN A 24 -25.28 -6.22 -27.46
C GLN A 24 -25.75 -7.68 -27.38
N LYS A 25 -25.70 -8.41 -28.51
CA LYS A 25 -26.11 -9.82 -28.58
C LYS A 25 -25.15 -10.83 -27.91
N ASN A 26 -23.89 -10.45 -27.67
CA ASN A 26 -22.84 -11.39 -27.19
C ASN A 26 -22.14 -10.94 -25.90
N VAL A 27 -22.91 -10.47 -24.90
CA VAL A 27 -22.34 -9.97 -23.63
C VAL A 27 -21.92 -11.09 -22.69
N ALA A 28 -22.57 -12.26 -22.74
CA ALA A 28 -22.33 -13.32 -21.75
C ALA A 28 -20.90 -13.87 -21.83
N THR A 29 -20.43 -14.20 -23.03
CA THR A 29 -19.06 -14.71 -23.26
C THR A 29 -18.00 -13.62 -23.05
N SER A 30 -18.26 -12.40 -23.52
CA SER A 30 -17.34 -11.27 -23.32
C SER A 30 -17.26 -10.81 -21.86
N LYS A 31 -18.31 -10.96 -21.05
CA LYS A 31 -18.27 -10.72 -19.60
C LYS A 31 -17.32 -11.68 -18.90
N ILE A 32 -17.39 -12.97 -19.22
CA ILE A 32 -16.54 -13.99 -18.60
C ILE A 32 -15.06 -13.69 -18.87
N VAL A 33 -14.70 -13.37 -20.12
CA VAL A 33 -13.33 -12.99 -20.50
C VAL A 33 -12.89 -11.68 -19.83
N LYS A 34 -13.79 -10.69 -19.69
CA LYS A 34 -13.49 -9.43 -18.98
C LYS A 34 -13.32 -9.60 -17.47
N LEU A 35 -13.92 -10.64 -16.89
CA LEU A 35 -13.80 -10.98 -15.47
C LEU A 35 -12.61 -11.90 -15.18
N ALA A 36 -11.97 -12.45 -16.21
CA ALA A 36 -10.79 -13.29 -16.08
C ALA A 36 -9.53 -12.46 -15.74
N CYS A 37 -8.56 -13.09 -15.07
CA CYS A 37 -7.27 -12.47 -14.78
C CYS A 37 -6.51 -12.15 -16.08
N PHE A 38 -5.92 -10.96 -16.15
CA PHE A 38 -5.12 -10.55 -17.29
C PHE A 38 -3.72 -11.20 -17.23
N GLU A 39 -3.45 -12.16 -18.10
CA GLU A 39 -2.14 -12.78 -18.30
C GLU A 39 -1.64 -12.55 -19.74
N CYS A 40 -1.50 -11.29 -20.16
CA CYS A 40 -0.97 -10.94 -21.49
C CYS A 40 -1.68 -11.62 -22.68
N GLY A 41 -2.98 -11.91 -22.54
CA GLY A 41 -3.78 -12.59 -23.57
C GLY A 41 -3.72 -14.12 -23.54
N PHE A 42 -3.00 -14.69 -22.58
CA PHE A 42 -2.98 -16.13 -22.32
C PHE A 42 -3.97 -16.51 -21.21
N GLU A 43 -4.30 -17.80 -21.19
CA GLU A 43 -5.16 -18.40 -20.18
C GLU A 43 -4.35 -18.66 -18.91
N SER A 44 -4.93 -18.39 -17.74
CA SER A 44 -4.18 -18.41 -16.48
C SER A 44 -3.62 -19.80 -16.17
N LEU A 45 -2.28 -19.93 -16.19
CA LEU A 45 -1.61 -21.22 -16.02
C LEU A 45 -1.59 -21.71 -14.56
N THR A 46 -1.69 -20.78 -13.60
CA THR A 46 -1.51 -21.08 -12.17
C THR A 46 -2.48 -20.30 -11.31
N CYS A 47 -2.71 -20.76 -10.07
CA CYS A 47 -3.47 -19.98 -9.10
C CYS A 47 -2.71 -18.69 -8.78
N THR A 48 -3.43 -17.56 -8.73
CA THR A 48 -2.88 -16.23 -8.43
C THR A 48 -2.23 -16.09 -7.05
N ARG A 49 -2.41 -17.08 -6.17
CA ARG A 49 -1.81 -17.13 -4.83
C ARG A 49 -0.50 -17.90 -4.85
N HIS A 50 0.56 -17.20 -5.21
CA HIS A 50 1.92 -17.70 -5.04
C HIS A 50 2.44 -17.36 -3.64
N PRO A 51 3.27 -18.21 -3.00
CA PRO A 51 3.99 -17.80 -1.79
C PRO A 51 4.79 -16.52 -2.07
N PHE A 52 4.58 -15.54 -1.20
CA PHE A 52 5.23 -14.24 -1.27
C PHE A 52 6.66 -14.33 -0.72
N SER A 53 7.56 -13.48 -1.21
CA SER A 53 8.95 -13.49 -0.74
C SER A 53 9.06 -12.98 0.71
N VAL A 54 9.69 -13.79 1.56
CA VAL A 54 9.91 -13.50 2.99
C VAL A 54 10.73 -12.22 3.20
N ARG A 55 11.54 -11.82 2.21
CA ARG A 55 12.36 -10.60 2.26
C ARG A 55 11.53 -9.33 2.46
N PHE A 56 10.39 -9.20 1.78
CA PHE A 56 9.50 -8.05 1.99
C PHE A 56 8.89 -8.04 3.39
N PHE A 57 8.60 -9.22 3.94
CA PHE A 57 8.07 -9.32 5.30
C PHE A 57 9.09 -8.82 6.34
N ILE A 58 10.37 -9.18 6.17
CA ILE A 58 11.45 -8.71 7.06
C ILE A 58 11.57 -7.19 7.01
N LEU A 59 11.46 -6.60 5.81
CA LEU A 59 11.53 -5.14 5.66
C LEU A 59 10.36 -4.42 6.35
N VAL A 60 9.14 -4.96 6.23
CA VAL A 60 7.96 -4.41 6.93
C VAL A 60 8.14 -4.50 8.45
N MET A 61 8.67 -5.60 8.96
CA MET A 61 8.93 -5.75 10.40
C MET A 61 10.00 -4.77 10.89
N LEU A 62 11.09 -4.60 10.14
CA LEU A 62 12.14 -3.62 10.44
C LEU A 62 11.58 -2.19 10.46
N PHE A 63 10.78 -1.83 9.45
CA PHE A 63 10.12 -0.53 9.40
C PHE A 63 9.20 -0.30 10.60
N LEU A 64 8.42 -1.30 11.01
CA LEU A 64 7.53 -1.20 12.16
C LEU A 64 8.29 -0.94 13.46
N VAL A 65 9.39 -1.68 13.69
CA VAL A 65 10.23 -1.50 14.88
C VAL A 65 10.85 -0.10 14.88
N PHE A 66 11.41 0.33 13.74
CA PHE A 66 12.02 1.65 13.62
C PHE A 66 11.01 2.80 13.81
N ASP A 67 9.76 2.63 13.35
CA ASP A 67 8.70 3.62 13.54
C ASP A 67 8.39 3.80 15.04
N VAL A 68 8.24 2.69 15.78
CA VAL A 68 8.03 2.72 17.25
C VAL A 68 9.22 3.37 17.97
N GLU A 69 10.44 3.07 17.55
CA GLU A 69 11.65 3.66 18.13
C GLU A 69 11.74 5.17 17.85
N SER A 70 11.34 5.62 16.67
CA SER A 70 11.31 7.04 16.32
C SER A 70 10.31 7.83 17.17
N VAL A 71 9.16 7.22 17.51
CA VAL A 71 8.18 7.80 18.42
C VAL A 71 8.76 7.97 19.83
N LEU A 72 9.62 7.04 20.28
CA LEU A 72 10.32 7.16 21.57
C LEU A 72 11.40 8.25 21.57
N LEU A 73 12.03 8.53 20.43
CA LEU A 73 13.02 9.61 20.30
C LEU A 73 12.38 11.01 20.29
N PHE A 74 11.16 11.13 19.78
CA PHE A 74 10.51 12.43 19.54
C PHE A 74 10.37 13.34 20.78
N PRO A 75 9.94 12.86 21.96
CA PRO A 75 9.82 13.69 23.17
C PRO A 75 11.15 14.31 23.62
N CYS A 76 12.27 13.61 23.41
CA CYS A 76 13.59 14.10 23.77
C CYS A 76 14.00 15.31 22.92
N LEU A 77 13.60 15.33 21.65
CA LEU A 77 13.88 16.42 20.71
C LEU A 77 12.99 17.65 20.98
N CYS A 78 11.71 17.44 21.29
CA CYS A 78 10.78 18.56 21.47
C CYS A 78 10.94 19.28 22.82
N ASN A 79 11.18 18.55 23.91
CA ASN A 79 11.10 19.12 25.26
C ASN A 79 12.47 19.48 25.87
N ASN A 80 13.58 19.39 25.12
CA ASN A 80 14.95 19.61 25.64
C ASN A 80 15.26 18.84 26.94
N ILE A 81 14.58 17.70 27.16
CA ILE A 81 14.69 16.89 28.37
C ILE A 81 16.13 16.40 28.58
N LEU A 82 16.88 16.26 27.48
CA LEU A 82 18.28 15.85 27.45
C LEU A 82 19.19 16.73 28.31
N PHE A 83 18.91 18.04 28.44
CA PHE A 83 19.72 18.95 29.24
C PHE A 83 19.29 19.03 30.71
N SER A 84 18.16 18.41 31.08
CA SER A 84 17.62 18.49 32.44
C SER A 84 18.40 17.62 33.45
N SER A 85 18.96 16.50 33.01
CA SER A 85 19.79 15.65 33.86
C SER A 85 20.83 14.86 33.06
N TYR A 86 22.00 14.70 33.67
CA TYR A 86 23.09 13.90 33.10
C TYR A 86 22.68 12.42 32.90
N ILE A 87 21.84 11.89 33.79
CA ILE A 87 21.34 10.51 33.72
C ILE A 87 20.43 10.31 32.50
N LEU A 88 19.49 11.24 32.26
CA LEU A 88 18.61 11.18 31.07
C LEU A 88 19.43 11.29 29.79
N MET A 89 20.39 12.21 29.75
CA MET A 89 21.32 12.34 28.61
C MET A 89 22.06 11.04 28.33
N MET A 90 22.66 10.41 29.35
CA MET A 90 23.39 9.15 29.18
C MET A 90 22.47 8.01 28.73
N SER A 91 21.26 7.91 29.29
CA SER A 91 20.29 6.89 28.90
C SER A 91 19.88 7.01 27.42
N TYR A 92 19.75 8.23 26.92
CA TYR A 92 19.43 8.50 25.51
C TYR A 92 20.58 8.13 24.58
N TYR A 93 21.83 8.45 24.94
CA TYR A 93 22.99 8.02 24.17
C TYR A 93 23.14 6.49 24.13
N MET A 94 22.85 5.81 25.25
CA MET A 94 22.83 4.35 25.28
C MET A 94 21.72 3.78 24.39
N PHE A 95 20.53 4.39 24.39
CA PHE A 95 19.44 4.00 23.50
C PHE A 95 19.83 4.14 22.02
N LEU A 96 20.41 5.28 21.62
CA LEU A 96 20.91 5.49 20.26
C LEU A 96 22.00 4.49 19.86
N LEU A 97 22.91 4.12 20.78
CA LEU A 97 23.92 3.11 20.51
C LEU A 97 23.32 1.74 20.22
N VAL A 98 22.29 1.33 20.96
CA VAL A 98 21.59 0.06 20.73
C VAL A 98 20.94 0.05 19.35
N LEU A 99 20.28 1.14 18.94
CA LEU A 99 19.70 1.29 17.60
C LEU A 99 20.74 1.14 16.50
N LEU A 100 21.88 1.80 16.67
CA LEU A 100 22.96 1.79 15.69
C LEU A 100 23.57 0.39 15.54
N ILE A 101 23.77 -0.33 16.66
CA ILE A 101 24.26 -1.71 16.65
C ILE A 101 23.25 -2.66 16.00
N GLY A 102 21.96 -2.51 16.31
CA GLY A 102 20.88 -3.32 15.70
C GLY A 102 20.85 -3.17 14.19
N LEU A 103 20.90 -1.93 13.70
CA LEU A 103 20.91 -1.63 12.27
C LEU A 103 22.17 -2.16 11.57
N LEU A 104 23.35 -2.05 12.20
CA LEU A 104 24.58 -2.62 11.67
C LEU A 104 24.53 -4.16 11.59
N TYR A 105 23.90 -4.82 12.57
CA TYR A 105 23.71 -6.27 12.56
C TYR A 105 22.79 -6.72 11.43
N GLU A 106 21.67 -6.01 11.20
CA GLU A 106 20.75 -6.29 10.10
C GLU A 106 21.39 -6.06 8.73
N TRP A 107 22.22 -5.02 8.61
CA TRP A 107 22.97 -4.74 7.40
C TRP A 107 24.02 -5.81 7.12
N TYR A 108 24.77 -6.26 8.14
CA TYR A 108 25.73 -7.35 7.99
C TYR A 108 25.08 -8.65 7.50
N ASN A 109 23.83 -8.91 7.91
CA ASN A 109 23.06 -10.08 7.48
C ASN A 109 22.41 -9.93 6.10
N SER A 110 22.72 -8.89 5.31
CA SER A 110 22.13 -8.61 3.99
C SER A 110 20.59 -8.54 3.98
N MET A 111 19.96 -8.27 5.13
CA MET A 111 18.49 -8.22 5.23
C MET A 111 17.90 -7.00 4.52
N LEU A 112 18.74 -5.98 4.28
CA LEU A 112 18.40 -4.72 3.60
C LEU A 112 18.62 -4.77 2.08
N GLU A 113 19.23 -5.84 1.54
CA GLU A 113 19.53 -5.93 0.11
C GLU A 113 18.30 -6.33 -0.71
N TRP A 114 18.08 -5.63 -1.83
CA TRP A 114 16.96 -5.86 -2.76
C TRP A 114 17.42 -6.58 -4.04
N ALA A 115 18.37 -7.51 -3.93
CA ALA A 115 18.88 -8.33 -5.03
C ALA A 115 18.67 -9.83 -4.79
#